data_AF-A0A3R9LDP8-F1
#
_entry.id   AF-A0A3R9LDP8-F1
#
_cell.length_a   1.000
_cell.length_b   1.000
_cell.length_c   1.000
_cell.angle_alpha   90.00
_cell.angle_beta   90.00
_cell.angle_gamma   90.00
#
_symmetry.space_group_name_H-M   'P 1'
#
loop_
_entity.id
_entity.type
_entity.pdbx_description
1 polymer ?
#
loop_
_entity_poly.entity_id
_entity_poly.type
_entity_poly.pdbx_seq_one_letter_code
_entity_poly.pdbx_strand_id
1 'polypeptide(L)'
;MTCEVNLYTDFKEKLDKSSLTKETFINLYIGNIKNLSTILGILDNQLSDKEIRYKVLKTIEMIIKDQEDILHRAIKGQMIFHKPA
;
A
#
# COMPACT_ATOMS: atom_id res chain seq x y z
N MET A 1 -4.36 17.51 -12.38
CA MET A 1 -5.28 16.43 -11.96
C MET A 1 -4.92 16.10 -10.52
N THR A 2 -5.76 16.48 -9.58
CA THR A 2 -5.51 16.34 -8.13
C THR A 2 -6.08 14.99 -7.70
N CYS A 3 -5.23 14.06 -7.23
CA CYS A 3 -5.70 12.78 -6.72
C CYS A 3 -6.11 12.94 -5.26
N GLU A 4 -7.42 12.95 -5.01
CA GLU A 4 -7.97 12.83 -3.66
C GLU A 4 -7.89 11.35 -3.27
N VAL A 5 -6.97 11.02 -2.36
CA VAL A 5 -6.79 9.64 -1.91
C VAL A 5 -7.81 9.34 -0.83
N ASN A 6 -8.93 8.73 -1.24
CA ASN A 6 -9.85 8.07 -0.34
C ASN A 6 -9.20 6.78 0.17
N LEU A 7 -8.41 6.90 1.24
CA LEU A 7 -7.86 5.75 1.95
C LEU A 7 -9.02 4.89 2.48
N TYR A 8 -9.01 3.61 2.11
CA TYR A 8 -10.00 2.60 2.54
C TYR A 8 -10.28 2.71 4.04
N THR A 9 -11.53 2.49 4.44
CA THR A 9 -12.08 2.76 5.77
C THR A 9 -11.25 2.23 6.95
N ASP A 10 -10.52 1.12 6.79
CA ASP A 10 -9.60 0.56 7.80
C ASP A 10 -8.35 1.42 8.07
N PHE A 11 -7.91 2.23 7.10
CA PHE A 11 -6.84 3.22 7.33
C PHE A 11 -7.31 4.35 8.25
N LYS A 12 -8.61 4.66 8.23
CA LYS A 12 -9.21 5.75 9.00
C LYS A 12 -9.34 5.43 10.49
N GLU A 13 -9.36 4.14 10.85
CA GLU A 13 -9.34 3.68 12.24
C GLU A 13 -7.93 3.54 12.82
N LYS A 14 -6.93 3.13 12.02
CA LYS A 14 -5.54 2.98 12.49
C LYS A 14 -4.76 4.29 12.59
N LEU A 15 -5.09 5.26 11.75
CA LEU A 15 -4.49 6.58 11.81
C LEU A 15 -5.49 7.49 12.48
N ASP A 16 -5.32 7.69 13.79
CA ASP A 16 -5.94 8.78 14.51
C ASP A 16 -5.81 10.03 13.63
N LYS A 17 -6.95 10.62 13.24
CA LYS A 17 -7.08 11.55 12.10
C LYS A 17 -6.06 12.70 12.15
N SER A 18 -5.52 13.02 13.32
CA SER A 18 -4.50 14.02 13.61
C SER A 18 -3.07 13.69 13.15
N SER A 19 -2.75 12.44 12.76
CA SER A 19 -1.37 11.94 12.63
C SER A 19 -0.90 11.63 11.20
N LEU A 20 -1.72 11.90 10.17
CA LEU A 20 -1.40 11.61 8.77
C LEU A 20 -0.41 12.63 8.17
N THR A 21 0.80 12.69 8.74
CA THR A 21 1.92 13.42 8.14
C THR A 21 2.43 12.66 6.91
N LYS A 22 3.10 13.37 5.99
CA LYS A 22 3.78 12.76 4.84
C LYS A 22 4.74 11.64 5.28
N GLU A 23 5.42 11.82 6.42
CA GLU A 23 6.35 10.83 6.97
C GLU A 23 5.63 9.57 7.46
N THR A 24 4.55 9.72 8.23
CA THR A 24 3.72 8.59 8.68
C THR A 24 3.17 7.80 7.49
N PHE A 25 2.71 8.51 6.46
CA PHE A 25 2.21 7.92 5.22
C PHE A 25 3.29 7.12 4.48
N ILE A 26 4.49 7.69 4.31
CA ILE A 26 5.62 7.02 3.66
C ILE A 26 6.00 5.74 4.40
N ASN A 27 6.14 5.82 5.73
CA ASN A 27 6.53 4.67 6.56
C ASN A 27 5.50 3.54 6.47
N LEU A 28 4.21 3.88 6.44
CA LEU A 28 3.13 2.92 6.30
C LEU A 28 3.18 2.18 4.96
N TYR A 29 3.33 2.91 3.84
CA TYR A 29 3.42 2.30 2.51
C TYR A 29 4.68 1.44 2.33
N ILE A 30 5.83 1.87 2.89
CA ILE A 30 7.04 1.03 2.94
C ILE A 30 6.77 -0.27 3.72
N GLY A 31 6.10 -0.18 4.87
CA GLY A 31 5.70 -1.34 5.66
C GLY A 31 4.80 -2.30 4.89
N ASN A 32 3.78 -1.78 4.20
CA ASN A 32 2.87 -2.57 3.37
C ASN A 32 3.62 -3.30 2.24
N ILE A 33 4.48 -2.60 1.51
CA ILE A 33 5.29 -3.19 0.43
C ILE A 33 6.16 -4.32 0.97
N LYS A 34 6.83 -4.13 2.11
CA LYS A 34 7.66 -5.18 2.74
C LYS A 34 6.82 -6.40 3.13
N ASN A 35 5.68 -6.19 3.77
CA ASN A 35 4.79 -7.27 4.20
C ASN A 35 4.24 -8.06 3.00
N LEU A 36 3.75 -7.37 1.97
CA LEU A 36 3.24 -8.00 0.75
C LEU A 36 4.35 -8.77 0.00
N SER A 37 5.55 -8.20 -0.09
CA SER A 37 6.70 -8.89 -0.71
C SER A 37 7.08 -10.16 0.05
N THR A 38 6.98 -10.14 1.38
CA THR A 38 7.23 -11.30 2.24
C THR A 38 6.17 -12.37 2.03
N ILE A 39 4.89 -11.98 2.00
CA ILE A 39 3.77 -12.88 1.74
C ILE A 39 3.89 -13.50 0.33
N LEU A 40 4.28 -12.72 -0.67
CA LEU A 40 4.50 -13.19 -2.04
C LEU A 40 5.52 -14.34 -2.06
N GLY A 41 6.68 -14.16 -1.42
CA GLY A 41 7.72 -15.19 -1.33
C GLY A 41 7.30 -16.44 -0.56
N ILE A 42 6.47 -16.29 0.48
CA ILE A 42 5.91 -17.43 1.23
C ILE A 42 4.92 -18.21 0.35
N LEU A 43 3.97 -17.51 -0.27
CA LEU A 43 2.89 -18.14 -1.03
C LEU A 43 3.38 -18.84 -2.31
N ASP A 44 4.44 -18.32 -2.94
CA ASP A 44 5.04 -18.97 -4.12
C ASP A 44 5.54 -20.38 -3.80
N ASN A 45 5.99 -20.60 -2.56
CA ASN A 45 6.48 -21.90 -2.10
C ASN A 45 5.40 -22.79 -1.45
N GLN A 46 4.27 -22.23 -1.01
CA GLN A 46 3.28 -22.93 -0.19
C GLN A 46 2.03 -23.39 -0.98
N LEU A 47 1.67 -22.71 -2.07
CA LEU A 47 0.48 -23.04 -2.84
C LEU A 47 0.76 -24.15 -3.85
N SER A 48 0.18 -25.34 -3.66
CA SER A 48 0.37 -26.48 -4.57
C SER A 48 -0.37 -26.32 -5.89
N ASP A 49 -1.57 -25.76 -5.86
CA ASP A 49 -2.37 -25.46 -7.05
C ASP A 49 -1.72 -24.36 -7.88
N LYS A 50 -1.34 -24.69 -9.12
CA LYS A 50 -0.59 -23.79 -10.00
C LYS A 50 -1.43 -22.61 -10.48
N GLU A 51 -2.72 -22.80 -10.71
CA GLU A 51 -3.60 -21.76 -11.26
C GLU A 51 -3.95 -20.75 -10.16
N ILE A 52 -4.32 -21.24 -8.98
CA ILE A 52 -4.57 -20.40 -7.80
C ILE A 52 -3.29 -19.66 -7.42
N ARG A 53 -2.14 -20.35 -7.38
CA ARG A 53 -0.84 -19.72 -7.10
C ARG A 53 -0.57 -18.57 -8.07
N TYR A 54 -0.69 -18.81 -9.38
CA TYR A 54 -0.47 -17.76 -10.37
C TYR A 54 -1.39 -16.56 -10.16
N LYS A 55 -2.70 -16.78 -9.99
CA LYS A 55 -3.69 -15.70 -9.81
C LYS A 55 -3.43 -14.89 -8.54
N VAL A 56 -3.14 -15.56 -7.42
CA VAL A 56 -2.86 -14.92 -6.13
C VAL A 56 -1.56 -14.11 -6.20
N LEU A 57 -0.47 -14.71 -6.68
CA LEU A 57 0.81 -14.02 -6.80
C LEU A 57 0.71 -12.81 -7.72
N LYS A 58 0.03 -12.93 -8.87
CA LYS A 58 -0.15 -11.82 -9.80
C LYS A 58 -0.97 -10.67 -9.19
N THR A 59 -1.99 -11.01 -8.40
CA THR A 59 -2.79 -10.01 -7.69
C THR A 59 -1.96 -9.26 -6.66
N ILE A 60 -1.13 -9.97 -5.89
CA ILE A 60 -0.24 -9.36 -4.89
C ILE A 60 0.81 -8.47 -5.56
N GLU A 61 1.42 -8.91 -6.66
CA GLU A 61 2.35 -8.09 -7.47
C GLU A 61 1.71 -6.78 -7.94
N MET A 62 0.46 -6.84 -8.42
CA MET A 62 -0.28 -5.64 -8.83
C MET A 62 -0.51 -4.68 -7.65
N ILE A 63 -0.91 -5.20 -6.49
CA ILE A 63 -1.10 -4.38 -5.29
C ILE A 63 0.22 -3.73 -4.84
N ILE A 64 1.35 -4.46 -4.89
CA ILE A 64 2.67 -3.91 -4.58
C ILE A 64 2.99 -2.74 -5.52
N LYS A 65 2.80 -2.92 -6.84
CA LYS A 65 3.06 -1.88 -7.82
C LYS A 65 2.20 -0.63 -7.60
N ASP A 66 0.93 -0.82 -7.24
CA ASP A 66 0.03 0.30 -6.92
C ASP A 66 0.50 1.03 -5.65
N GLN A 67 0.97 0.30 -4.63
CA GLN A 67 1.55 0.89 -3.41
C GLN A 67 2.84 1.68 -3.72
N GLU A 68 3.73 1.14 -4.56
CA GLU A 68 4.96 1.80 -4.99
C GLU A 68 4.68 3.09 -5.76
N ASP A 69 3.71 3.08 -6.67
CA ASP A 69 3.31 4.25 -7.46
C ASP A 69 2.73 5.36 -6.57
N ILE A 70 1.90 4.98 -5.58
CA ILE A 70 1.41 5.92 -4.56
C ILE A 70 2.56 6.48 -3.71
N LEU A 71 3.48 5.63 -3.24
CA LEU A 71 4.63 6.05 -2.46
C LEU A 71 5.53 7.02 -3.24
N HIS A 72 5.78 6.71 -4.51
CA HIS A 72 6.58 7.56 -5.39
C HIS A 72 5.92 8.93 -5.62
N ARG A 73 4.59 8.99 -5.81
CA ARG A 73 3.84 10.26 -5.84
C ARG A 73 3.97 11.05 -4.54
N ALA A 74 3.86 10.39 -3.39
CA ALA A 74 4.01 11.02 -2.08
C ALA A 74 5.40 11.64 -1.90
N ILE A 75 6.46 10.88 -2.22
CA ILE A 75 7.86 11.34 -2.14
C ILE A 75 8.06 12.56 -3.02
N LYS A 76 7.57 12.54 -4.27
CA LYS A 76 7.63 13.66 -5.23
C LYS A 76 6.78 14.88 -4.85
N GLY A 77 6.02 14.82 -3.76
CA GLY A 77 5.14 15.92 -3.35
C GLY A 77 3.93 16.11 -4.26
N GLN A 78 3.56 15.08 -5.03
CA GLN A 78 2.41 15.08 -5.94
C GLN A 78 1.10 14.70 -5.23
N MET A 79 1.12 14.64 -3.89
CA MET A 79 -0.03 14.34 -3.04
C MET A 79 -0.24 15.48 -2.04
N ILE A 80 -1.49 15.87 -1.85
CA ILE A 80 -1.88 16.89 -0.88
C ILE A 80 -2.31 16.19 0.41
N PHE A 81 -1.65 16.53 1.51
CA PHE A 81 -1.98 16.03 2.84
C PHE A 81 -2.76 17.11 3.58
N HIS A 82 -4.04 16.86 3.85
CA HIS A 82 -4.87 17.78 4.62
C HIS A 82 -4.63 17.56 6.11
N LYS A 83 -4.30 18.63 6.82
CA LYS A 83 -4.34 18.62 8.29
C LYS A 83 -5.80 18.71 8.72
N PRO A 84 -6.28 17.91 9.68
CA PRO A 84 -7.62 18.10 10.22
C PRO A 84 -7.73 19.49 10.85
N ALA A 85 -8.90 20.12 10.67
CA ALA A 85 -9.27 21.37 11.35
C ALA A 85 -9.43 21.16 12.85
#